data_AF-A0A7S0PR39-F1
#
_entry.id   AF-A0A7S0PR39-F1
#
_cell.length_a   1.000
_cell.length_b   1.000
_cell.length_c   1.000
_cell.angle_alpha   90.00
_cell.angle_beta   90.00
_cell.angle_gamma   90.00
#
_symmetry.space_group_name_H-M   'P 1'
#
loop_
_entity.id
_entity.type
_entity.pdbx_description
1 polymer ?
#
loop_
_entity_poly.entity_id
_entity_poly.type
_entity_poly.pdbx_seq_one_letter_code
_entity_poly.pdbx_strand_id
1 'polypeptide(L)'
;PESLSEGVAALAPDTCAVVDRNDARSVRFLDTNAGRPVGEDVTHNLDVVHVALSQTGAPPDRRCAFVDANRDVFVVPVLRRGSDENHALGGRLGPGNNAGNARANASIVKLATMVDDVRWSDTTDMLAAMCDGSLHAWYYPDAFYVDPDLAPRTKLVKRAGQAGVDFGKSPRIVAFDGARCVVRRVD
;
A
#
# COMPACT_ATOMS: atom_id res chain seq x y z
N PRO A 1 -8.98 -12.45 24.15
CA PRO A 1 -9.32 -12.58 22.71
C PRO A 1 -8.03 -12.68 21.91
N GLU A 2 -7.72 -13.87 21.39
CA GLU A 2 -6.58 -14.06 20.49
C GLU A 2 -6.94 -13.42 19.14
N SER A 3 -6.26 -12.34 18.79
CA SER A 3 -6.38 -11.70 17.48
C SER A 3 -5.78 -12.61 16.42
N LEU A 4 -6.40 -12.64 15.23
CA LEU A 4 -5.71 -13.08 14.01
C LEU A 4 -4.35 -12.37 14.00
N SER A 5 -3.24 -13.10 13.81
CA SER A 5 -1.88 -12.53 13.91
C SER A 5 -1.84 -11.17 13.22
N GLU A 6 -1.68 -10.14 14.05
CA GLU A 6 -1.95 -8.74 13.75
C GLU A 6 -1.08 -8.33 12.55
N GLY A 7 -1.62 -8.42 11.33
CA GLY A 7 -0.89 -8.05 10.11
C GLY A 7 -0.89 -9.04 8.95
N VAL A 8 -1.27 -10.31 9.10
CA VAL A 8 -1.23 -11.26 7.95
C VAL A 8 -2.51 -11.26 7.11
N ALA A 9 -3.54 -10.53 7.55
CA ALA A 9 -4.77 -10.34 6.81
C ALA A 9 -5.27 -8.90 6.99
N ALA A 10 -5.88 -8.36 5.94
CA ALA A 10 -6.48 -7.03 5.93
C ALA A 10 -7.82 -7.04 5.22
N LEU A 11 -8.73 -6.17 5.64
CA LEU A 11 -10.07 -6.05 5.09
C LEU A 11 -10.31 -4.63 4.57
N ALA A 12 -10.95 -4.55 3.42
CA ALA A 12 -11.60 -3.37 2.86
C ALA A 12 -13.06 -3.73 2.55
N PRO A 13 -13.93 -2.77 2.20
CA PRO A 13 -15.34 -3.04 1.94
C PRO A 13 -15.60 -4.14 0.89
N ASP A 14 -14.76 -4.20 -0.15
CA ASP A 14 -14.91 -5.12 -1.30
C ASP A 14 -13.85 -6.22 -1.39
N THR A 15 -12.76 -6.11 -0.63
CA THR A 15 -11.58 -6.97 -0.78
C THR A 15 -11.03 -7.41 0.58
N CYS A 16 -10.66 -8.68 0.68
CA CYS A 16 -9.84 -9.24 1.75
C CYS A 16 -8.46 -9.59 1.19
N ALA A 17 -7.39 -9.17 1.87
CA ALA A 17 -6.02 -9.55 1.56
C ALA A 17 -5.52 -10.53 2.61
N VAL A 18 -4.83 -11.59 2.20
CA VAL A 18 -4.29 -12.61 3.10
C VAL A 18 -2.89 -13.02 2.63
N VAL A 19 -1.92 -13.00 3.55
CA VAL A 19 -0.61 -13.62 3.32
C VAL A 19 -0.79 -15.14 3.32
N ASP A 20 -0.29 -15.82 2.28
CA ASP A 20 -0.41 -17.27 2.18
C ASP A 20 0.39 -17.94 3.31
N ARG A 21 -0.26 -18.85 4.04
CA ARG A 21 0.36 -19.59 5.15
C ARG A 21 1.37 -20.63 4.67
N ASN A 22 1.25 -21.11 3.43
CA ASN A 22 2.19 -22.06 2.84
C ASN A 22 3.37 -21.35 2.16
N ASP A 23 3.20 -20.08 1.80
CA ASP A 23 4.23 -19.23 1.22
C ASP A 23 4.06 -17.80 1.73
N ALA A 24 4.77 -17.46 2.81
CA ALA A 24 4.68 -16.14 3.43
C ALA A 24 5.12 -14.99 2.52
N ARG A 25 5.67 -15.28 1.34
CA ARG A 25 6.06 -14.29 0.32
C ARG A 25 4.92 -13.94 -0.63
N SER A 26 3.80 -14.66 -0.54
CA SER A 26 2.64 -14.48 -1.39
C SER A 26 1.50 -13.79 -0.65
N VAL A 27 0.88 -12.78 -1.28
CA VAL A 27 -0.37 -12.16 -0.82
C VAL A 27 -1.47 -12.45 -1.82
N ARG A 28 -2.58 -12.99 -1.34
CA ARG A 28 -3.78 -13.31 -2.13
C ARG A 28 -4.88 -12.31 -1.83
N PHE A 29 -5.72 -12.03 -2.84
CA PHE A 29 -6.87 -11.16 -2.69
C PHE A 29 -8.17 -11.89 -3.00
N LEU A 30 -9.19 -11.65 -2.19
CA LEU A 30 -10.50 -12.28 -2.30
C LEU A 30 -11.58 -11.20 -2.25
N ASP A 31 -12.62 -11.33 -3.06
CA ASP A 31 -13.79 -10.44 -2.95
C ASP A 31 -14.57 -10.77 -1.66
N THR A 32 -15.11 -9.75 -1.00
CA THR A 32 -15.80 -9.94 0.29
C THR A 32 -17.23 -10.50 0.16
N ASN A 33 -17.79 -10.54 -1.05
CA ASN A 33 -19.17 -10.97 -1.28
C ASN A 33 -19.27 -12.49 -1.46
N ALA A 34 -18.43 -13.06 -2.31
CA ALA A 34 -18.43 -14.47 -2.68
C ALA A 34 -17.12 -15.21 -2.33
N GLY A 35 -16.09 -14.49 -1.87
CA GLY A 35 -14.79 -15.09 -1.53
C GLY A 35 -14.01 -15.58 -2.74
N ARG A 36 -14.29 -15.06 -3.94
CA ARG A 36 -13.56 -15.43 -5.16
C ARG A 36 -12.23 -14.68 -5.23
N PRO A 37 -11.19 -15.28 -5.83
CA PRO A 37 -9.95 -14.57 -6.11
C PRO A 37 -10.20 -13.28 -6.93
N VAL A 38 -9.51 -12.20 -6.55
CA VAL A 38 -9.53 -10.90 -7.26
C VAL A 38 -8.12 -10.59 -7.74
N GLY A 39 -7.96 -10.30 -9.03
CA GLY A 39 -6.65 -10.01 -9.60
C GLY A 39 -5.69 -11.21 -9.52
N GLU A 40 -4.39 -10.91 -9.52
CA GLU A 40 -3.32 -11.90 -9.40
C GLU A 40 -2.69 -11.86 -8.02
N ASP A 41 -2.24 -13.02 -7.54
CA ASP A 41 -1.45 -13.11 -6.31
C ASP A 41 -0.17 -12.26 -6.44
N VAL A 42 0.22 -11.62 -5.34
CA VAL A 42 1.46 -10.84 -5.26
C VAL A 42 2.55 -11.75 -4.72
N THR A 43 3.55 -12.07 -5.54
CA THR A 43 4.75 -12.78 -5.09
C THR A 43 5.89 -11.78 -4.85
N HIS A 44 6.40 -11.73 -3.63
CA HIS A 44 7.56 -10.91 -3.24
C HIS A 44 8.81 -11.76 -3.05
N ASN A 45 9.98 -11.12 -2.96
CA ASN A 45 11.24 -11.84 -2.75
C ASN A 45 11.47 -12.23 -1.28
N LEU A 46 10.85 -11.50 -0.36
CA LEU A 46 10.97 -11.67 1.09
C LEU A 46 9.60 -11.93 1.69
N ASP A 47 9.60 -12.51 2.89
CA ASP A 47 8.37 -12.80 3.62
C ASP A 47 7.62 -11.50 3.91
N VAL A 48 6.32 -11.51 3.68
CA VAL A 48 5.41 -10.42 3.97
C VAL A 48 4.95 -10.55 5.41
N VAL A 49 5.27 -9.56 6.23
CA VAL A 49 5.01 -9.58 7.67
C VAL A 49 3.78 -8.76 8.06
N HIS A 50 3.35 -7.83 7.20
CA HIS A 50 2.18 -6.99 7.44
C HIS A 50 1.50 -6.63 6.12
N VAL A 51 0.17 -6.65 6.07
CA VAL A 51 -0.64 -6.19 4.93
C VAL A 51 -1.71 -5.20 5.41
N ALA A 52 -2.04 -4.22 4.58
CA ALA A 52 -3.10 -3.25 4.81
C ALA A 52 -3.76 -2.86 3.49
N LEU A 53 -5.08 -2.77 3.47
CA LEU A 53 -5.84 -2.34 2.30
C LEU A 53 -6.27 -0.88 2.45
N SER A 54 -6.22 -0.12 1.36
CA SER A 54 -6.94 1.16 1.24
C SER A 54 -8.41 0.95 1.58
N GLN A 55 -9.05 1.93 2.22
CA GLN A 55 -10.43 1.80 2.72
C GLN A 55 -11.46 2.50 1.82
N THR A 56 -11.02 3.41 0.94
CA THR A 56 -11.88 4.16 0.02
C THR A 56 -11.65 3.77 -1.43
N GLY A 57 -12.51 4.26 -2.34
CA GLY A 57 -12.41 3.96 -3.77
C GLY A 57 -13.15 2.70 -4.17
N ALA A 58 -13.30 2.52 -5.49
CA ALA A 58 -13.95 1.35 -6.08
C ALA A 58 -12.96 0.17 -6.20
N PRO A 59 -13.43 -1.07 -6.43
CA PRO A 59 -12.55 -2.24 -6.54
C PRO A 59 -11.36 -2.09 -7.51
N PRO A 60 -11.50 -1.45 -8.70
CA PRO A 60 -10.35 -1.22 -9.59
C PRO A 60 -9.27 -0.28 -9.02
N ASP A 61 -9.65 0.60 -8.09
CA ASP A 61 -8.76 1.56 -7.45
C ASP A 61 -8.17 1.01 -6.15
N ARG A 62 -8.64 -0.16 -5.69
CA ARG A 62 -8.17 -0.79 -4.45
C ARG A 62 -6.66 -1.02 -4.50
N ARG A 63 -5.99 -0.50 -3.48
CA ARG A 63 -4.55 -0.69 -3.22
C ARG A 63 -4.32 -1.55 -2.00
N CYS A 64 -3.28 -2.36 -2.08
CA CYS A 64 -2.68 -3.07 -0.96
C CYS A 64 -1.31 -2.46 -0.65
N ALA A 65 -1.09 -2.11 0.62
CA ALA A 65 0.23 -1.85 1.16
C ALA A 65 0.70 -3.09 1.92
N PHE A 66 1.96 -3.47 1.77
CA PHE A 66 2.53 -4.56 2.54
C PHE A 66 3.96 -4.23 3.02
N VAL A 67 4.34 -4.78 4.16
CA VAL A 67 5.68 -4.66 4.74
C VAL A 67 6.36 -6.01 4.66
N ASP A 68 7.60 -6.03 4.20
CA ASP A 68 8.40 -7.26 4.15
C ASP A 68 9.29 -7.44 5.39
N ALA A 69 9.94 -8.61 5.48
CA ALA A 69 10.85 -8.95 6.57
C ALA A 69 12.09 -8.03 6.68
N ASN A 70 12.40 -7.24 5.63
CA ASN A 70 13.45 -6.22 5.67
C ASN A 70 12.93 -4.86 6.19
N ARG A 71 11.68 -4.80 6.64
CA ARG A 71 10.98 -3.58 7.07
C ARG A 71 10.88 -2.54 5.95
N ASP A 72 10.71 -2.99 4.72
CA ASP A 72 10.40 -2.14 3.59
C ASP A 72 8.88 -2.18 3.33
N VAL A 73 8.26 -1.00 3.14
CA VAL A 73 6.85 -0.92 2.75
C VAL A 73 6.72 -0.74 1.24
N PHE A 74 5.82 -1.52 0.66
CA PHE A 74 5.46 -1.51 -0.74
C PHE A 74 3.98 -1.24 -0.90
N VAL A 75 3.59 -0.73 -2.07
CA VAL A 75 2.19 -0.62 -2.51
C VAL A 75 2.03 -1.32 -3.86
N VAL A 76 0.86 -1.93 -4.04
CA VAL A 76 0.47 -2.63 -5.27
C VAL A 76 -1.03 -2.46 -5.54
N PRO A 77 -1.46 -2.29 -6.80
CA PRO A 77 -2.87 -2.41 -7.17
C PRO A 77 -3.37 -3.83 -6.90
N VAL A 78 -4.55 -3.97 -6.30
CA VAL A 78 -5.19 -5.28 -6.13
C VAL A 78 -5.59 -5.86 -7.49
N LEU A 79 -6.29 -5.06 -8.30
CA LEU A 79 -6.60 -5.44 -9.67
C LEU A 79 -5.47 -5.01 -10.60
N ARG A 80 -4.63 -5.97 -10.98
CA ARG A 80 -3.60 -5.77 -12.02
C ARG A 80 -4.25 -5.83 -13.39
N ARG A 81 -4.20 -4.74 -14.16
CA ARG A 81 -4.50 -4.81 -15.60
C ARG A 81 -3.34 -5.54 -16.25
N GLY A 82 -3.59 -6.74 -16.75
CA GLY A 82 -2.59 -7.57 -17.39
C GLY A 82 -1.96 -6.87 -18.61
N SER A 83 -0.75 -7.29 -18.96
CA SER A 83 -0.06 -6.88 -20.20
C SER A 83 -0.82 -7.22 -21.49
N ASP A 84 -1.86 -8.05 -21.40
CA ASP A 84 -2.42 -8.77 -22.54
C ASP A 84 -3.80 -8.25 -23.00
N GLU A 85 -4.40 -7.24 -22.35
CA GLU A 85 -5.70 -6.66 -22.73
C GLU A 85 -5.65 -5.67 -23.91
N ASN A 86 -4.58 -5.68 -24.72
CA ASN A 86 -4.44 -4.81 -25.90
C ASN A 86 -4.85 -5.46 -27.24
N HIS A 87 -5.45 -6.65 -27.24
CA HIS A 87 -5.94 -7.28 -28.49
C HIS A 87 -7.42 -7.03 -28.83
N ALA A 88 -8.19 -6.30 -28.01
CA ALA A 88 -9.64 -6.16 -28.24
C ALA A 88 -10.15 -4.77 -28.67
N LEU A 89 -9.34 -3.70 -28.67
CA LEU A 89 -9.77 -2.36 -29.12
C LEU A 89 -8.66 -1.64 -29.90
N GLY A 90 -8.33 -2.17 -31.08
CA GLY A 90 -7.53 -1.46 -32.07
C GLY A 90 -8.27 -0.22 -32.59
N GLY A 91 -7.68 0.96 -32.39
CA GLY A 91 -8.29 2.24 -32.80
C GLY A 91 -7.29 3.39 -32.98
N ARG A 92 -6.29 3.21 -33.86
CA ARG A 92 -5.57 4.24 -34.65
C ARG A 92 -5.08 5.51 -33.94
N LEU A 93 -3.80 5.57 -33.55
CA LEU A 93 -2.96 6.78 -33.66
C LEU A 93 -1.51 6.39 -34.00
N GLY A 94 -0.91 7.14 -34.93
CA GLY A 94 0.32 6.78 -35.67
C GLY A 94 1.64 6.92 -34.90
N PRO A 95 2.79 6.78 -35.60
CA PRO A 95 4.10 6.71 -34.96
C PRO A 95 4.58 8.12 -34.59
N GLY A 96 4.40 8.49 -33.33
CA GLY A 96 4.95 9.70 -32.72
C GLY A 96 5.96 9.34 -31.64
N ASN A 97 7.20 9.78 -31.80
CA ASN A 97 8.31 9.59 -30.87
C ASN A 97 8.01 10.20 -29.48
N ASN A 98 8.57 9.56 -28.44
CA ASN A 98 8.54 9.90 -26.99
C ASN A 98 7.38 9.36 -26.13
N ALA A 99 6.97 8.10 -26.32
CA ALA A 99 6.06 7.40 -25.40
C ALA A 99 6.79 6.46 -24.39
N GLY A 100 7.97 6.88 -23.90
CA GLY A 100 8.81 6.05 -23.02
C GLY A 100 8.35 5.89 -21.58
N ASN A 101 7.34 6.64 -21.10
CA ASN A 101 7.10 6.76 -19.64
C ASN A 101 5.65 6.57 -19.17
N ALA A 102 4.77 5.95 -19.96
CA ALA A 102 3.42 5.59 -19.52
C ALA A 102 3.22 4.06 -19.38
N ARG A 103 4.24 3.34 -18.93
CA ARG A 103 4.16 1.91 -18.54
C ARG A 103 3.61 1.72 -17.13
N ALA A 104 2.81 2.67 -16.66
CA ALA A 104 2.09 2.56 -15.40
C ALA A 104 0.99 1.51 -15.56
N ASN A 105 1.23 0.26 -15.17
CA ASN A 105 0.18 -0.68 -14.82
C ASN A 105 0.79 -1.87 -14.06
N ALA A 106 0.31 -2.08 -12.82
CA ALA A 106 0.40 -3.31 -12.02
C ALA A 106 1.70 -3.67 -11.25
N SER A 107 2.79 -2.90 -11.31
CA SER A 107 4.03 -3.26 -10.61
C SER A 107 3.99 -3.01 -9.10
N ILE A 108 4.75 -3.79 -8.34
CA ILE A 108 5.01 -3.56 -6.92
C ILE A 108 5.95 -2.35 -6.81
N VAL A 109 5.62 -1.36 -5.97
CA VAL A 109 6.44 -0.17 -5.78
C VAL A 109 6.84 -0.01 -4.31
N LYS A 110 8.14 0.15 -4.06
CA LYS A 110 8.70 0.41 -2.73
C LYS A 110 8.56 1.88 -2.36
N LEU A 111 7.98 2.20 -1.19
CA LEU A 111 7.78 3.58 -0.75
C LEU A 111 8.79 4.05 0.32
N ALA A 112 9.13 3.17 1.26
CA ALA A 112 10.03 3.51 2.38
C ALA A 112 10.69 2.26 2.97
N THR A 113 11.68 2.51 3.83
CA THR A 113 12.45 1.51 4.58
C THR A 113 12.30 1.74 6.07
N MET A 114 12.76 0.78 6.88
CA MET A 114 12.75 0.86 8.35
C MET A 114 11.35 1.13 8.91
N VAL A 115 10.37 0.46 8.33
CA VAL A 115 8.95 0.63 8.65
C VAL A 115 8.59 -0.19 9.88
N ASP A 116 8.06 0.49 10.89
CA ASP A 116 7.60 -0.13 12.13
C ASP A 116 6.09 -0.39 12.12
N ASP A 117 5.32 0.39 11.36
CA ASP A 117 3.88 0.26 11.22
C ASP A 117 3.37 0.99 9.96
N VAL A 118 2.24 0.55 9.40
CA VAL A 118 1.59 1.15 8.23
C VAL A 118 0.06 1.09 8.35
N ARG A 119 -0.62 2.19 7.98
CA ARG A 119 -2.08 2.28 8.00
C ARG A 119 -2.61 3.17 6.89
N TRP A 120 -3.63 2.70 6.18
CA TRP A 120 -4.43 3.55 5.30
C TRP A 120 -5.39 4.44 6.11
N SER A 121 -5.72 5.60 5.56
CA SER A 121 -6.77 6.45 6.09
C SER A 121 -8.14 5.76 5.92
N ASP A 122 -9.01 5.94 6.91
CA ASP A 122 -10.34 5.35 6.91
C ASP A 122 -11.30 6.08 5.92
N THR A 123 -11.02 7.34 5.57
CA THR A 123 -11.91 8.18 4.73
C THR A 123 -11.26 8.76 3.48
N THR A 124 -9.97 8.52 3.27
CA THR A 124 -9.21 8.99 2.10
C THR A 124 -8.24 7.94 1.61
N ASP A 125 -7.69 8.11 0.41
CA ASP A 125 -6.67 7.22 -0.14
C ASP A 125 -5.25 7.56 0.37
N MET A 126 -5.15 8.17 1.55
CA MET A 126 -3.87 8.52 2.15
C MET A 126 -3.28 7.30 2.87
N LEU A 127 -1.96 7.16 2.80
CA LEU A 127 -1.21 6.13 3.51
C LEU A 127 -0.30 6.76 4.54
N ALA A 128 -0.26 6.22 5.75
CA ALA A 128 0.68 6.62 6.78
C ALA A 128 1.59 5.44 7.16
N ALA A 129 2.85 5.72 7.44
CA ALA A 129 3.79 4.75 7.98
C ALA A 129 4.70 5.39 9.03
N MET A 130 5.08 4.61 10.04
CA MET A 130 6.17 4.94 10.94
C MET A 130 7.46 4.41 10.33
N CYS A 131 8.40 5.30 10.02
CA CYS A 131 9.67 4.98 9.39
C CYS A 131 10.80 5.58 10.21
N ASP A 132 11.66 4.75 10.81
CA ASP A 132 12.86 5.20 11.55
C ASP A 132 12.59 6.37 12.52
N GLY A 133 11.60 6.20 13.40
CA GLY A 133 11.20 7.23 14.37
C GLY A 133 10.52 8.48 13.78
N SER A 134 10.08 8.42 12.52
CA SER A 134 9.40 9.51 11.83
C SER A 134 8.05 9.07 11.27
N LEU A 135 7.02 9.90 11.38
CA LEU A 135 5.74 9.67 10.71
C LEU A 135 5.81 10.19 9.27
N HIS A 136 5.59 9.29 8.31
CA HIS A 136 5.42 9.62 6.90
C HIS A 136 3.93 9.49 6.55
N ALA A 137 3.35 10.50 5.91
CA ALA A 137 1.98 10.44 5.40
C ALA A 137 1.94 10.85 3.92
N TRP A 138 1.70 9.90 3.03
CA TRP A 138 1.54 10.15 1.60
C TRP A 138 0.11 10.62 1.32
N TYR A 139 -0.02 11.82 0.75
CA TYR A 139 -1.31 12.41 0.40
C TYR A 139 -1.97 11.69 -0.78
N TYR A 140 -1.14 11.14 -1.67
CA TYR A 140 -1.56 10.45 -2.87
C TYR A 140 -0.53 9.36 -3.25
N PRO A 141 -0.61 8.15 -2.66
CA PRO A 141 0.32 7.05 -2.92
C PRO A 141 0.40 6.65 -4.40
N ASP A 142 -0.68 6.85 -5.15
CA ASP A 142 -0.73 6.57 -6.58
C ASP A 142 0.23 7.42 -7.43
N ALA A 143 0.73 8.55 -6.89
CA ALA A 143 1.75 9.36 -7.55
C ALA A 143 2.99 8.52 -7.93
N PHE A 144 3.31 7.48 -7.17
CA PHE A 144 4.45 6.59 -7.43
C PHE A 144 4.31 5.78 -8.73
N TYR A 145 3.08 5.56 -9.23
CA TYR A 145 2.86 4.89 -10.52
C TYR A 145 2.90 5.86 -11.70
N VAL A 146 2.65 7.15 -11.46
CA VAL A 146 2.53 8.17 -12.51
C VAL A 146 3.85 8.91 -12.72
N ASP A 147 4.44 9.39 -11.63
CA ASP A 147 5.67 10.18 -11.62
C ASP A 147 6.48 9.87 -10.35
N PRO A 148 7.41 8.89 -10.42
CA PRO A 148 8.26 8.50 -9.30
C PRO A 148 9.19 9.62 -8.80
N ASP A 149 9.50 10.62 -9.63
CA ASP A 149 10.37 11.73 -9.25
C ASP A 149 9.59 12.78 -8.45
N LEU A 150 8.31 12.95 -8.75
CA LEU A 150 7.41 13.85 -8.02
C LEU A 150 6.83 13.22 -6.76
N ALA A 151 6.60 11.90 -6.75
CA ALA A 151 5.92 11.20 -5.66
C ALA A 151 6.55 11.41 -4.26
N PRO A 152 7.88 11.49 -4.09
CA PRO A 152 8.49 11.81 -2.79
C PRO A 152 8.09 13.19 -2.24
N ARG A 153 7.59 14.10 -3.08
CA ARG A 153 7.13 15.45 -2.71
C ARG A 153 5.65 15.49 -2.31
N THR A 154 4.90 14.41 -2.54
CA THR A 154 3.46 14.32 -2.20
C THR A 154 3.22 13.70 -0.82
N LYS A 155 4.14 13.96 0.14
CA LYS A 155 4.03 13.45 1.51
C LYS A 155 4.37 14.49 2.57
N LEU A 156 3.82 14.28 3.75
CA LEU A 156 4.28 14.88 5.00
C LEU A 156 5.33 13.98 5.66
N VAL A 157 6.37 14.58 6.23
CA VAL A 157 7.30 13.90 7.14
C VAL A 157 7.38 14.67 8.44
N LYS A 158 7.09 14.00 9.55
CA LYS A 158 7.15 14.57 10.90
C LYS A 158 8.12 13.72 11.72
N ARG A 159 9.29 14.27 12.05
CA ARG A 159 10.33 13.55 12.79
C ARG A 159 10.17 13.73 14.29
N ALA A 160 10.59 12.73 15.08
CA ALA A 160 10.79 12.92 16.51
C ALA A 160 11.72 14.12 16.78
N GLY A 161 11.41 14.92 17.80
CA GLY A 161 12.09 16.16 18.15
C GLY A 161 11.60 17.40 17.40
N GLN A 162 10.96 17.26 16.23
CA GLN A 162 10.42 18.42 15.50
C GLN A 162 9.12 18.89 16.15
N ALA A 163 9.01 20.18 16.49
CA ALA A 163 7.81 20.77 17.08
C ALA A 163 7.28 20.03 18.34
N GLY A 164 8.18 19.54 19.20
CA GLY A 164 7.83 18.86 20.45
C GLY A 164 7.27 17.45 20.27
N VAL A 165 7.44 16.85 19.10
CA VAL A 165 6.89 15.55 18.76
C VAL A 165 7.80 14.47 19.29
N ASP A 166 7.24 13.52 20.02
CA ASP A 166 7.97 12.37 20.51
C ASP A 166 7.11 11.12 20.33
N PHE A 167 7.56 10.24 19.45
CA PHE A 167 6.86 8.99 19.13
C PHE A 167 7.22 7.86 20.09
N GLY A 168 8.20 8.04 20.98
CA GLY A 168 8.66 6.99 21.90
C GLY A 168 9.25 5.77 21.19
N LYS A 169 9.32 4.66 21.93
CA LYS A 169 9.76 3.36 21.39
C LYS A 169 8.59 2.63 20.74
N SER A 170 8.86 1.91 19.67
CA SER A 170 7.89 1.05 18.97
C SER A 170 6.54 1.74 18.67
N PRO A 171 6.54 2.90 18.00
CA PRO A 171 5.30 3.61 17.72
C PRO A 171 4.35 2.77 16.85
N ARG A 172 3.04 2.93 17.10
CA ARG A 172 1.96 2.29 16.33
C ARG A 172 0.91 3.30 15.90
N ILE A 173 0.47 3.25 14.64
CA ILE A 173 -0.58 4.09 14.09
C ILE A 173 -1.93 3.45 14.45
N VAL A 174 -2.59 3.98 15.47
CA VAL A 174 -3.84 3.40 15.99
C VAL A 174 -5.09 3.94 15.28
N ALA A 175 -4.99 5.12 14.66
CA ALA A 175 -6.08 5.68 13.85
C ALA A 175 -5.52 6.65 12.80
N PHE A 176 -6.14 6.66 11.63
CA PHE A 176 -5.86 7.65 10.59
C PHE A 176 -7.15 7.96 9.85
N ASP A 177 -7.62 9.19 9.97
CA ASP A 177 -8.86 9.66 9.34
C ASP A 177 -8.71 11.14 8.96
N GLY A 178 -8.96 11.44 7.67
CA GLY A 178 -8.79 12.77 7.10
C GLY A 178 -7.40 13.35 7.40
N ALA A 179 -7.38 14.48 8.12
CA ALA A 179 -6.15 15.17 8.50
C ALA A 179 -5.56 14.73 9.85
N ARG A 180 -6.17 13.75 10.54
CA ARG A 180 -5.78 13.32 11.89
C ARG A 180 -5.18 11.91 11.84
N CYS A 181 -3.89 11.83 12.18
CA CYS A 181 -3.19 10.56 12.43
C CYS A 181 -2.83 10.47 13.92
N VAL A 182 -3.25 9.39 14.58
CA VAL A 182 -3.01 9.13 16.00
C VAL A 182 -1.97 8.03 16.12
N VAL A 183 -0.83 8.37 16.72
CA VAL A 183 0.27 7.44 16.99
C VAL A 183 0.32 7.18 18.48
N ARG A 184 0.27 5.91 18.87
CA ARG A 184 0.39 5.44 20.25
C ARG A 184 1.81 4.91 20.50
N ARG A 185 2.32 5.19 21.70
CA ARG A 185 3.52 4.57 22.24
C ARG A 185 3.18 3.18 22.78
N VAL A 186 3.99 2.19 22.47
CA VAL A 186 3.94 0.91 23.18
C VAL A 186 4.96 1.03 24.31
N ASP A 187 4.44 1.11 25.53
CA ASP A 187 5.20 1.14 26.79
C ASP A 187 5.98 -0.15 27.04
#